data_AF-A0A378Y1Y4-F1
#
_entry.id   AF-A0A378Y1Y4-F1
#
_cell.length_a   1.000
_cell.length_b   1.000
_cell.length_c   1.000
_cell.angle_alpha   90.00
_cell.angle_beta   90.00
_cell.angle_gamma   90.00
#
_symmetry.space_group_name_H-M   'P 1'
#
loop_
_entity.id
_entity.type
_entity.pdbx_description
1 polymer ?
#
loop_
_entity_poly.entity_id
_entity_poly.type
_entity_poly.pdbx_seq_one_letter_code
_entity_poly.pdbx_strand_id
1 'polypeptide(L)'
;MASFGGFIDSFAKVLYVDGTSGLDTNTGSATSPIKTISKAVASVTTDKTLIYIVKEGTYTEPRLTSVLNANYEITIATITLRDKTKRVILSLTNVTAGGFIMNKTNTFIGLIIQRPSPGNDGRPYEYFFDGSVINLSFRNCVWDNKPHSPTTYPIFAGNSAGATVKKLEYINCSFLPIFLSKDTAVRDFINCAIANNFTSDDGNIVTTFDADYYTTTQTTTNGVYNGDYAWGSLKYIKVILKTNNKFISTIPKKVSNETVVPKMTNNAAPSGLAFSKGAMGVNEAYLAFNQTDENEGYCSTSSSGGVGWLGYKFTSPKVIGKYAIRNGTLDNYYKRLPKNWTFEGSNDSTNGFDGKWEVLDRQSKQIWSTPTTDKVFEIDNIKSFSMYRLNWTANGGATDYTSVGELKMYELLNIPTLIEMTHNNEFSFQKYGINFDSALNLSSRLNRFTDIQSPSAVLGLGKVFKHKVDLREKRVGKIIFN
;
A
#
# COMPACT_ATOMS: atom_id res chain seq x y z
N MET A 1 -5.86 14.22 29.52
CA MET A 1 -6.27 13.71 28.18
C MET A 1 -5.28 12.63 27.78
N ALA A 2 -5.73 11.42 27.47
CA ALA A 2 -4.85 10.39 26.93
C ALA A 2 -4.24 10.92 25.63
N SER A 3 -2.94 11.19 25.62
CA SER A 3 -2.24 11.65 24.42
C SER A 3 -2.12 10.50 23.44
N PHE A 4 -2.63 10.70 22.23
CA PHE A 4 -2.49 9.77 21.13
C PHE A 4 -1.02 9.77 20.67
N GLY A 5 -0.19 8.88 21.23
CA GLY A 5 1.23 8.83 20.92
C GLY A 5 1.53 8.75 19.41
N GLY A 6 2.16 9.79 18.86
CA GLY A 6 2.81 9.81 17.55
C GLY A 6 1.98 10.22 16.33
N PHE A 7 0.70 10.54 16.46
CA PHE A 7 -0.12 11.00 15.33
C PHE A 7 -0.03 12.52 15.14
N ILE A 8 -0.37 13.31 16.16
CA ILE A 8 -0.30 14.78 16.12
C ILE A 8 1.14 15.24 15.86
N ASP A 9 2.10 14.54 16.47
CA ASP A 9 3.53 14.83 16.34
C ASP A 9 4.09 14.54 14.93
N SER A 10 3.31 13.87 14.05
CA SER A 10 3.72 13.63 12.66
C SER A 10 3.50 14.83 11.72
N PHE A 11 2.95 15.94 12.23
CA PHE A 11 2.58 17.14 11.46
C PHE A 11 3.43 18.38 11.80
N ALA A 12 3.63 19.26 10.81
CA ALA A 12 4.55 20.42 10.91
C ALA A 12 3.97 21.63 11.63
N LYS A 13 2.66 21.84 11.52
CA LYS A 13 1.92 22.87 12.23
C LYS A 13 0.62 22.25 12.69
N VAL A 14 0.22 22.52 13.92
CA VAL A 14 -1.08 22.08 14.44
C VAL A 14 -1.91 23.32 14.73
N LEU A 15 -2.99 23.50 13.98
CA LEU A 15 -3.99 24.52 14.23
C LEU A 15 -5.17 23.86 14.94
N TYR A 16 -5.36 24.23 16.20
CA TYR A 16 -6.45 23.73 17.02
C TYR A 16 -7.72 24.48 16.68
N VAL A 17 -8.77 23.73 16.37
CA VAL A 17 -10.08 24.26 16.02
C VAL A 17 -11.11 23.78 17.05
N ASP A 18 -11.81 24.73 17.66
CA ASP A 18 -12.88 24.51 18.63
C ASP A 18 -14.05 25.44 18.29
N GLY A 19 -15.12 24.87 17.75
CA GLY A 19 -16.30 25.63 17.32
C GLY A 19 -17.15 26.17 18.49
N THR A 20 -16.92 25.70 19.72
CA THR A 20 -17.68 26.11 20.92
C THR A 20 -17.01 27.27 21.63
N SER A 21 -15.74 27.12 22.00
CA SER A 21 -15.00 28.12 22.78
C SER A 21 -13.95 28.91 21.99
N GLY A 22 -13.69 28.54 20.74
CA GLY A 22 -12.73 29.25 19.88
C GLY A 22 -13.26 30.58 19.34
N LEU A 23 -12.33 31.42 18.86
CA LEU A 23 -12.58 32.70 18.17
C LEU A 23 -11.68 32.79 16.93
N ASP A 24 -12.15 33.36 15.83
CA ASP A 24 -11.36 33.44 14.59
C ASP A 24 -10.25 34.51 14.62
N THR A 25 -10.25 35.35 15.65
CA THR A 25 -9.12 36.21 16.00
C THR A 25 -8.06 35.49 16.81
N ASN A 26 -8.33 34.26 17.28
CA ASN A 26 -7.38 33.48 18.05
C ASN A 26 -6.23 32.98 17.18
N THR A 27 -5.16 32.63 17.86
CA THR A 27 -3.91 32.20 17.24
C THR A 27 -3.95 30.76 16.71
N GLY A 28 -4.91 29.93 17.15
CA GLY A 28 -5.03 28.53 16.75
C GLY A 28 -4.21 27.57 17.60
N SER A 29 -3.83 27.99 18.82
CA SER A 29 -3.11 27.16 19.78
C SER A 29 -4.08 26.30 20.61
N ALA A 30 -3.56 25.28 21.31
CA ALA A 30 -4.38 24.39 22.13
C ALA A 30 -5.16 25.11 23.25
N THR A 31 -4.64 26.24 23.75
CA THR A 31 -5.29 27.07 24.78
C THR A 31 -6.03 28.28 24.21
N SER A 32 -5.87 28.57 22.90
CA SER A 32 -6.54 29.65 22.17
C SER A 32 -6.94 29.15 20.78
N PRO A 33 -7.92 28.24 20.68
CA PRO A 33 -8.29 27.58 19.43
C PRO A 33 -9.02 28.54 18.48
N ILE A 34 -8.84 28.35 17.17
CA ILE A 34 -9.59 29.05 16.12
C ILE A 34 -11.03 28.49 16.08
N LYS A 35 -12.01 29.30 15.68
CA LYS A 35 -13.41 28.88 15.66
C LYS A 35 -13.77 28.09 14.40
N THR A 36 -13.38 28.58 13.22
CA THR A 36 -13.78 28.01 11.92
C THR A 36 -12.65 27.27 11.21
N ILE A 37 -13.01 26.28 10.38
CA ILE A 37 -12.03 25.46 9.65
C ILE A 37 -11.42 26.29 8.52
N SER A 38 -12.22 27.07 7.79
CA SER A 38 -11.70 27.94 6.72
C SER A 38 -10.75 28.99 7.25
N LYS A 39 -11.01 29.57 8.43
CA LYS A 39 -10.04 30.47 9.04
C LYS A 39 -8.74 29.74 9.40
N ALA A 40 -8.81 28.51 9.90
CA ALA A 40 -7.62 27.70 10.15
C ALA A 40 -6.87 27.40 8.84
N VAL A 41 -7.57 26.99 7.77
CA VAL A 41 -6.99 26.74 6.44
C VAL A 41 -6.36 27.99 5.84
N ALA A 42 -7.02 29.15 5.94
CA ALA A 42 -6.49 30.43 5.50
C ALA A 42 -5.26 30.88 6.31
N SER A 43 -5.15 30.40 7.56
CA SER A 43 -4.01 30.62 8.44
C SER A 43 -2.91 29.56 8.25
N VAL A 44 -3.09 28.62 7.31
CA VAL A 44 -2.05 27.68 6.88
C VAL A 44 -1.02 28.47 6.07
N THR A 45 0.19 28.42 6.57
CA THR A 45 1.35 29.08 5.96
C THR A 45 2.40 28.04 5.55
N THR A 46 2.09 26.74 5.60
CA THR A 46 3.09 25.66 5.40
C THR A 46 2.49 24.26 5.13
N ASP A 47 3.30 23.38 4.51
CA ASP A 47 3.00 21.95 4.23
C ASP A 47 2.92 21.11 5.51
N LYS A 48 2.26 19.95 5.43
CA LYS A 48 1.97 19.02 6.54
C LYS A 48 1.33 19.71 7.73
N THR A 49 0.47 20.71 7.49
CA THR A 49 -0.30 21.36 8.56
C THR A 49 -1.48 20.48 8.95
N LEU A 50 -1.51 20.05 10.21
CA LEU A 50 -2.66 19.46 10.85
C LEU A 50 -3.62 20.57 11.29
N ILE A 51 -4.84 20.52 10.81
CA ILE A 51 -5.95 21.28 11.38
C ILE A 51 -6.70 20.30 12.26
N TYR A 52 -6.48 20.44 13.57
CA TYR A 52 -6.94 19.50 14.57
C TYR A 52 -8.19 20.01 15.25
N ILE A 53 -9.32 19.41 14.90
CA ILE A 53 -10.62 19.78 15.45
C ILE A 53 -10.78 19.05 16.77
N VAL A 54 -10.68 19.79 17.87
CA VAL A 54 -10.64 19.22 19.24
C VAL A 54 -12.01 19.03 19.86
N LYS A 55 -13.04 19.68 19.31
CA LYS A 55 -14.37 19.71 19.89
C LYS A 55 -15.42 19.26 18.89
N GLU A 56 -16.33 18.40 19.37
CA GLU A 56 -17.52 18.01 18.63
C GLU A 56 -18.43 19.20 18.31
N GLY A 57 -19.11 19.15 17.17
CA GLY A 57 -20.03 20.17 16.71
C GLY A 57 -20.14 20.26 15.19
N THR A 58 -20.99 21.16 14.74
CA THR A 58 -21.14 21.50 13.32
C THR A 58 -20.30 22.71 12.97
N TYR A 59 -19.42 22.55 12.00
CA TYR A 59 -18.54 23.56 11.43
C TYR A 59 -19.04 23.89 10.02
N THR A 60 -19.74 25.02 9.92
CA THR A 60 -20.38 25.45 8.68
C THR A 60 -19.41 26.25 7.82
N GLU A 61 -19.25 25.82 6.57
CA GLU A 61 -18.31 26.38 5.60
C GLU A 61 -19.01 26.61 4.24
N PRO A 62 -18.66 27.64 3.47
CA PRO A 62 -19.36 27.94 2.23
C PRO A 62 -19.32 26.85 1.16
N ARG A 63 -18.20 26.14 1.04
CA ARG A 63 -17.91 25.12 0.01
C ARG A 63 -16.61 24.39 0.37
N LEU A 64 -16.33 23.23 -0.19
CA LEU A 64 -15.10 22.48 0.12
C LEU A 64 -13.85 23.29 -0.20
N THR A 65 -13.82 24.08 -1.29
CA THR A 65 -12.66 24.93 -1.59
C THR A 65 -12.38 26.00 -0.53
N SER A 66 -13.31 26.32 0.39
CA SER A 66 -12.99 27.20 1.51
C SER A 66 -12.15 26.53 2.60
N VAL A 67 -12.13 25.19 2.60
CA VAL A 67 -11.31 24.37 3.51
C VAL A 67 -10.22 23.57 2.78
N LEU A 68 -9.98 23.90 1.51
CA LEU A 68 -8.84 23.38 0.76
C LEU A 68 -7.72 24.40 0.74
N ASN A 69 -6.50 23.91 0.74
CA ASN A 69 -5.33 24.70 0.46
C ASN A 69 -4.80 24.37 -0.94
N ALA A 70 -4.63 25.40 -1.76
CA ALA A 70 -4.13 25.25 -3.13
C ALA A 70 -2.65 24.86 -3.13
N ASN A 71 -1.89 25.46 -2.20
CA ASN A 71 -0.45 25.51 -2.27
C ASN A 71 0.24 24.62 -1.24
N TYR A 72 -0.46 24.25 -0.17
CA TYR A 72 0.09 23.48 0.94
C TYR A 72 -0.57 22.11 1.14
N GLU A 73 0.24 21.11 1.50
CA GLU A 73 -0.21 19.81 2.00
C GLU A 73 -0.83 20.02 3.38
N ILE A 74 -2.10 19.68 3.53
CA ILE A 74 -2.80 19.81 4.81
C ILE A 74 -3.48 18.51 5.17
N THR A 75 -3.67 18.32 6.48
CA THR A 75 -4.52 17.27 7.02
C THR A 75 -5.52 17.88 7.97
N ILE A 76 -6.79 17.80 7.65
CA ILE A 76 -7.87 18.19 8.57
C ILE A 76 -8.31 16.93 9.29
N ALA A 77 -8.11 16.87 10.60
CA ALA A 77 -8.41 15.68 11.38
C ALA A 77 -9.13 15.98 12.69
N THR A 78 -9.87 14.99 13.18
CA THR A 78 -10.42 15.02 14.53
C THR A 78 -10.21 13.69 15.26
N ILE A 79 -10.23 13.73 16.59
CA ILE A 79 -10.35 12.55 17.45
C ILE A 79 -11.79 12.25 17.84
N THR A 80 -12.71 13.21 17.65
CA THR A 80 -14.07 13.07 18.17
C THR A 80 -14.84 12.02 17.38
N LEU A 81 -14.50 11.78 16.11
CA LEU A 81 -15.07 10.67 15.34
C LEU A 81 -14.91 9.30 15.99
N ARG A 82 -14.10 9.14 17.04
CA ARG A 82 -13.99 7.87 17.76
C ARG A 82 -15.17 7.62 18.71
N ASP A 83 -16.02 8.61 18.94
CA ASP A 83 -17.17 8.56 19.84
C ASP A 83 -18.44 8.97 19.06
N LYS A 84 -19.41 8.05 18.97
CA LYS A 84 -20.67 8.26 18.25
C LYS A 84 -21.49 9.46 18.74
N THR A 85 -21.24 9.90 19.98
CA THR A 85 -21.89 11.07 20.59
C THR A 85 -21.14 12.38 20.33
N LYS A 86 -19.92 12.32 19.81
CA LYS A 86 -19.01 13.47 19.62
C LYS A 86 -18.61 13.61 18.16
N ARG A 87 -19.48 14.23 17.37
CA ARG A 87 -19.31 14.30 15.93
C ARG A 87 -18.74 15.63 15.49
N VAL A 88 -17.85 15.62 14.48
CA VAL A 88 -17.45 16.84 13.78
C VAL A 88 -18.07 16.80 12.39
N ILE A 89 -19.01 17.71 12.17
CA ILE A 89 -19.73 17.86 10.90
C ILE A 89 -19.14 19.07 10.17
N LEU A 90 -18.48 18.85 9.05
CA LEU A 90 -18.19 19.86 8.04
C LEU A 90 -19.46 20.07 7.19
N SER A 91 -20.16 21.18 7.43
CA SER A 91 -21.43 21.51 6.77
C SER A 91 -21.18 22.51 5.64
N LEU A 92 -21.30 22.06 4.38
CA LEU A 92 -20.99 22.81 3.17
C LEU A 92 -22.24 23.49 2.61
N THR A 93 -22.37 24.81 2.76
CA THR A 93 -23.63 25.54 2.44
C THR A 93 -23.92 25.67 0.94
N ASN A 94 -22.91 25.55 0.09
CA ASN A 94 -23.03 25.63 -1.35
C ASN A 94 -22.00 24.70 -2.03
N VAL A 95 -22.21 24.47 -3.33
CA VAL A 95 -21.32 23.67 -4.18
C VAL A 95 -20.26 24.57 -4.79
N THR A 96 -19.03 24.09 -4.92
CA THR A 96 -17.99 24.80 -5.68
C THR A 96 -18.44 25.02 -7.13
N ALA A 97 -18.30 26.25 -7.62
CA ALA A 97 -18.50 26.62 -9.02
C ALA A 97 -17.27 27.42 -9.46
N GLY A 98 -16.21 26.73 -9.89
CA GLY A 98 -14.95 27.34 -10.34
C GLY A 98 -13.76 26.38 -10.28
N GLY A 99 -12.66 26.76 -10.93
CA GLY A 99 -11.42 26.01 -10.93
C GLY A 99 -10.66 26.13 -9.61
N PHE A 100 -10.14 25.02 -9.08
CA PHE A 100 -9.21 25.03 -7.95
C PHE A 100 -8.04 24.10 -8.21
N ILE A 101 -6.83 24.63 -8.09
CA ILE A 101 -5.60 23.90 -8.36
C ILE A 101 -5.03 23.43 -7.02
N MET A 102 -5.23 22.14 -6.70
CA MET A 102 -4.55 21.50 -5.57
C MET A 102 -3.17 21.04 -6.02
N ASN A 103 -2.20 21.93 -5.88
CA ASN A 103 -0.81 21.60 -6.16
C ASN A 103 -0.31 20.50 -5.21
N LYS A 104 -0.94 20.34 -4.03
CA LYS A 104 -0.56 19.42 -2.95
C LYS A 104 -1.77 18.64 -2.43
N THR A 105 -1.48 17.53 -1.74
CA THR A 105 -2.51 16.65 -1.19
C THR A 105 -3.22 17.32 -0.02
N ASN A 106 -4.54 17.42 -0.14
CA ASN A 106 -5.42 17.81 0.95
C ASN A 106 -6.03 16.52 1.53
N THR A 107 -5.69 16.22 2.78
CA THR A 107 -6.13 15.00 3.46
C THR A 107 -7.20 15.34 4.49
N PHE A 108 -8.28 14.59 4.50
CA PHE A 108 -9.32 14.68 5.51
C PHE A 108 -9.33 13.38 6.30
N ILE A 109 -9.33 13.48 7.62
CA ILE A 109 -9.22 12.32 8.52
C ILE A 109 -10.31 12.42 9.57
N GLY A 110 -11.36 11.63 9.36
CA GLY A 110 -12.46 11.60 10.28
C GLY A 110 -13.27 12.90 10.26
N LEU A 111 -14.08 13.14 9.25
CA LEU A 111 -15.12 14.18 9.31
C LEU A 111 -16.42 13.62 8.75
N ILE A 112 -17.56 14.13 9.21
CA ILE A 112 -18.81 14.03 8.45
C ILE A 112 -18.89 15.25 7.54
N ILE A 113 -19.21 15.05 6.28
CA ILE A 113 -19.36 16.07 5.26
C ILE A 113 -20.85 16.09 4.89
N GLN A 114 -21.51 17.21 5.18
CA GLN A 114 -22.94 17.44 4.96
C GLN A 114 -23.15 18.66 4.08
N ARG A 115 -24.38 18.81 3.57
CA ARG A 115 -24.84 20.05 2.93
C ARG A 115 -26.19 20.49 3.52
N PRO A 116 -26.30 21.71 4.09
CA PRO A 116 -27.52 22.19 4.71
C PRO A 116 -28.58 22.68 3.71
N SER A 117 -28.26 22.77 2.41
CA SER A 117 -29.13 23.31 1.35
C SER A 117 -28.90 22.60 0.01
N PRO A 118 -29.90 22.57 -0.90
CA PRO A 118 -29.75 22.18 -2.32
C PRO A 118 -28.76 23.04 -3.12
N GLY A 119 -28.23 24.13 -2.54
CA GLY A 119 -27.21 24.96 -3.17
C GLY A 119 -27.70 25.46 -4.54
N ASN A 120 -26.76 25.81 -5.42
CA ASN A 120 -27.10 26.22 -6.79
C ASN A 120 -27.24 25.04 -7.76
N ASP A 121 -26.71 23.87 -7.38
CA ASP A 121 -26.62 22.69 -8.23
C ASP A 121 -26.89 21.43 -7.38
N GLY A 122 -28.14 20.94 -7.40
CA GLY A 122 -28.60 19.79 -6.59
C GLY A 122 -27.96 18.43 -6.99
N ARG A 123 -26.82 18.45 -7.69
CA ARG A 123 -26.17 17.28 -8.29
C ARG A 123 -25.09 16.69 -7.35
N PRO A 124 -23.86 17.22 -7.18
CA PRO A 124 -22.85 16.67 -6.26
C PRO A 124 -22.78 17.40 -4.90
N TYR A 125 -21.91 16.98 -3.97
CA TYR A 125 -21.49 17.88 -2.88
C TYR A 125 -20.55 18.95 -3.44
N GLU A 126 -19.62 18.54 -4.29
CA GLU A 126 -18.61 19.42 -4.85
C GLU A 126 -18.38 19.16 -6.33
N TYR A 127 -18.18 20.26 -7.05
CA TYR A 127 -18.16 20.28 -8.50
C TYR A 127 -16.93 21.04 -8.97
N PHE A 128 -15.95 20.33 -9.54
CA PHE A 128 -14.67 20.89 -9.99
C PHE A 128 -14.60 20.92 -11.53
N PHE A 129 -14.24 22.08 -12.09
CA PHE A 129 -14.19 22.35 -13.54
C PHE A 129 -12.87 23.00 -13.99
N ASP A 130 -12.73 23.23 -15.31
CA ASP A 130 -11.84 24.19 -15.97
C ASP A 130 -10.50 24.43 -15.28
N GLY A 131 -9.51 23.59 -15.61
CA GLY A 131 -8.15 23.73 -15.09
C GLY A 131 -7.98 23.33 -13.63
N SER A 132 -9.02 22.77 -12.99
CA SER A 132 -8.87 22.19 -11.65
C SER A 132 -7.86 21.05 -11.64
N VAL A 133 -7.10 20.98 -10.55
CA VAL A 133 -6.22 19.86 -10.25
C VAL A 133 -6.68 19.26 -8.94
N ILE A 134 -7.10 18.00 -8.98
CA ILE A 134 -7.65 17.28 -7.83
C ILE A 134 -6.54 16.43 -7.21
N ASN A 135 -6.25 16.70 -5.94
CA ASN A 135 -5.30 15.98 -5.12
C ASN A 135 -5.86 15.84 -3.71
N LEU A 136 -6.80 14.90 -3.56
CA LEU A 136 -7.57 14.69 -2.35
C LEU A 136 -7.40 13.28 -1.82
N SER A 137 -7.31 13.18 -0.50
CA SER A 137 -7.34 11.92 0.23
C SER A 137 -8.33 12.04 1.37
N PHE A 138 -9.46 11.38 1.26
CA PHE A 138 -10.40 11.25 2.37
C PHE A 138 -10.11 9.95 3.08
N ARG A 139 -9.94 10.02 4.41
CA ARG A 139 -9.65 8.87 5.26
C ARG A 139 -10.67 8.85 6.38
N ASN A 140 -11.40 7.76 6.51
CA ASN A 140 -12.39 7.62 7.60
C ASN A 140 -13.46 8.73 7.61
N CYS A 141 -13.82 9.27 6.44
CA CYS A 141 -14.80 10.36 6.35
C CYS A 141 -16.20 9.83 6.02
N VAL A 142 -17.25 10.54 6.45
CA VAL A 142 -18.64 10.27 6.08
C VAL A 142 -19.12 11.36 5.15
N TRP A 143 -19.81 11.00 4.08
CA TRP A 143 -20.56 11.91 3.23
C TRP A 143 -22.03 11.65 3.52
N ASP A 144 -22.68 12.58 4.22
CA ASP A 144 -24.01 12.43 4.77
C ASP A 144 -25.09 13.15 3.93
N ASN A 145 -26.18 12.44 3.65
CA ASN A 145 -27.29 12.86 2.79
C ASN A 145 -28.30 13.82 3.46
N LYS A 146 -28.00 14.31 4.67
CA LYS A 146 -28.84 15.24 5.43
C LYS A 146 -28.22 16.64 5.54
N PRO A 147 -29.04 17.68 5.70
CA PRO A 147 -30.49 17.71 5.46
C PRO A 147 -30.87 17.66 3.98
N HIS A 148 -29.89 17.77 3.06
CA HIS A 148 -30.13 17.67 1.62
C HIS A 148 -29.24 16.60 0.98
N SER A 149 -29.84 15.77 0.13
CA SER A 149 -29.14 14.69 -0.56
C SER A 149 -28.73 15.11 -1.97
N PRO A 150 -27.44 15.05 -2.34
CA PRO A 150 -27.03 15.15 -3.73
C PRO A 150 -27.58 13.96 -4.54
N THR A 151 -27.68 14.16 -5.85
CA THR A 151 -28.18 13.19 -6.82
C THR A 151 -27.06 12.58 -7.69
N THR A 152 -25.83 13.07 -7.56
CA THR A 152 -24.61 12.61 -8.25
C THR A 152 -23.40 12.58 -7.30
N TYR A 153 -22.25 12.08 -7.79
CA TYR A 153 -21.04 11.77 -6.99
C TYR A 153 -20.62 12.85 -5.98
N PRO A 154 -19.94 12.46 -4.88
CA PRO A 154 -19.51 13.39 -3.86
C PRO A 154 -18.67 14.53 -4.40
N ILE A 155 -17.68 14.17 -5.21
CA ILE A 155 -16.84 15.09 -5.95
C ILE A 155 -16.93 14.69 -7.40
N PHE A 156 -17.49 15.58 -8.21
CA PHE A 156 -17.55 15.40 -9.66
C PHE A 156 -16.48 16.28 -10.33
N ALA A 157 -15.89 15.75 -11.40
CA ALA A 157 -14.80 16.37 -12.15
C ALA A 157 -15.03 16.30 -13.67
N GLY A 158 -15.44 17.39 -14.35
CA GLY A 158 -15.42 17.44 -15.84
C GLY A 158 -16.22 18.52 -16.60
N ASN A 159 -15.62 19.10 -17.67
CA ASN A 159 -16.05 19.25 -19.10
C ASN A 159 -15.05 20.19 -19.87
N SER A 160 -15.07 20.17 -21.21
CA SER A 160 -14.40 20.92 -22.30
C SER A 160 -12.89 21.21 -22.22
N ALA A 161 -12.35 21.56 -21.05
CA ALA A 161 -10.90 21.60 -20.80
C ALA A 161 -10.45 20.58 -19.73
N GLY A 162 -11.39 19.96 -19.00
CA GLY A 162 -11.16 18.84 -18.07
C GLY A 162 -10.49 19.23 -16.75
N ALA A 163 -10.95 18.64 -15.64
CA ALA A 163 -10.18 18.65 -14.39
C ALA A 163 -9.15 17.52 -14.42
N THR A 164 -7.94 17.76 -13.92
CA THR A 164 -6.90 16.74 -13.81
C THR A 164 -6.99 16.07 -12.45
N VAL A 165 -7.31 14.78 -12.40
CA VAL A 165 -7.25 14.00 -11.16
C VAL A 165 -5.85 13.43 -10.99
N LYS A 166 -5.04 14.06 -10.14
CA LYS A 166 -3.75 13.49 -9.71
C LYS A 166 -3.97 12.41 -8.66
N LYS A 167 -4.89 12.68 -7.74
CA LYS A 167 -5.23 11.77 -6.66
C LYS A 167 -6.64 12.10 -6.18
N LEU A 168 -7.50 11.11 -6.16
CA LEU A 168 -8.80 11.19 -5.52
C LEU A 168 -9.06 9.83 -4.90
N GLU A 169 -8.53 9.66 -3.69
CA GLU A 169 -8.68 8.43 -2.93
C GLU A 169 -9.66 8.65 -1.77
N TYR A 170 -10.50 7.65 -1.59
CA TYR A 170 -11.37 7.51 -0.45
C TYR A 170 -10.95 6.22 0.23
N ILE A 171 -10.29 6.35 1.37
CA ILE A 171 -9.86 5.23 2.17
C ILE A 171 -10.78 5.21 3.37
N ASN A 172 -11.51 4.13 3.55
CA ASN A 172 -12.35 3.97 4.71
C ASN A 172 -13.52 4.97 4.84
N CYS A 173 -14.08 5.45 3.74
CA CYS A 173 -15.14 6.46 3.78
C CYS A 173 -16.55 5.84 3.68
N SER A 174 -17.55 6.53 4.23
CA SER A 174 -18.98 6.20 4.09
C SER A 174 -19.69 7.24 3.24
N PHE A 175 -20.62 6.82 2.38
CA PHE A 175 -21.35 7.68 1.45
C PHE A 175 -22.84 7.35 1.52
N LEU A 176 -23.62 8.19 2.19
CA LEU A 176 -25.06 8.02 2.39
C LEU A 176 -25.94 8.46 1.21
N PRO A 177 -25.54 9.40 0.34
CA PRO A 177 -26.38 9.74 -0.81
C PRO A 177 -26.39 8.68 -1.89
N ILE A 178 -27.49 8.65 -2.65
CA ILE A 178 -27.64 7.79 -3.82
C ILE A 178 -27.17 8.52 -5.08
N PHE A 179 -26.28 7.90 -5.85
CA PHE A 179 -25.67 8.50 -7.04
C PHE A 179 -26.24 7.89 -8.34
N LEU A 180 -26.64 8.73 -9.30
CA LEU A 180 -27.35 8.31 -10.52
C LEU A 180 -26.49 8.02 -11.76
N SER A 181 -25.22 8.46 -11.83
CA SER A 181 -24.38 8.37 -13.05
C SER A 181 -23.08 7.57 -12.85
N LYS A 182 -22.40 7.19 -13.94
CA LYS A 182 -21.01 6.67 -13.94
C LYS A 182 -20.07 7.80 -14.36
N ASP A 183 -19.20 8.25 -13.46
CA ASP A 183 -18.16 9.24 -13.77
C ASP A 183 -16.89 8.46 -14.18
N THR A 184 -16.28 8.84 -15.30
CA THR A 184 -15.16 8.14 -15.96
C THR A 184 -13.77 8.52 -15.44
N ALA A 185 -13.64 9.36 -14.40
CA ALA A 185 -12.34 9.71 -13.81
C ALA A 185 -11.75 8.61 -12.90
N VAL A 186 -10.41 8.50 -12.88
CA VAL A 186 -9.63 7.60 -12.01
C VAL A 186 -9.86 8.00 -10.55
N ARG A 187 -10.48 7.11 -9.77
CA ARG A 187 -10.75 7.30 -8.35
C ARG A 187 -10.55 5.97 -7.63
N ASP A 188 -9.93 6.03 -6.47
CA ASP A 188 -9.67 4.84 -5.66
C ASP A 188 -10.61 4.85 -4.46
N PHE A 189 -11.70 4.08 -4.53
CA PHE A 189 -12.43 3.70 -3.32
C PHE A 189 -11.74 2.48 -2.73
N ILE A 190 -11.19 2.65 -1.54
CA ILE A 190 -10.47 1.61 -0.80
C ILE A 190 -11.22 1.44 0.51
N ASN A 191 -11.89 0.31 0.70
CA ASN A 191 -12.60 -0.02 1.93
C ASN A 191 -13.77 0.95 2.27
N CYS A 192 -14.51 1.42 1.28
CA CYS A 192 -15.61 2.39 1.46
C CYS A 192 -17.02 1.74 1.53
N ALA A 193 -17.99 2.44 2.10
CA ALA A 193 -19.42 2.06 2.13
C ALA A 193 -20.29 3.08 1.39
N ILE A 194 -21.21 2.66 0.51
CA ILE A 194 -21.91 3.54 -0.44
C ILE A 194 -23.41 3.22 -0.51
N ALA A 195 -24.28 4.25 -0.53
CA ALA A 195 -25.72 4.10 -0.70
C ALA A 195 -26.10 3.96 -2.19
N ASN A 196 -26.20 2.71 -2.65
CA ASN A 196 -26.91 2.22 -3.85
C ASN A 196 -26.32 2.45 -5.28
N ASN A 197 -26.67 1.49 -6.17
CA ASN A 197 -26.40 1.32 -7.62
C ASN A 197 -24.99 1.63 -8.18
N PHE A 198 -23.94 1.46 -7.37
CA PHE A 198 -22.56 1.43 -7.83
C PHE A 198 -22.07 -0.02 -7.97
N THR A 199 -21.36 -0.35 -9.05
CA THR A 199 -20.55 -1.58 -9.10
C THR A 199 -19.24 -1.24 -8.39
N SER A 200 -19.13 -1.60 -7.12
CA SER A 200 -17.93 -1.36 -6.32
C SER A 200 -16.73 -2.15 -6.84
N ASP A 201 -15.55 -1.53 -6.89
CA ASP A 201 -14.28 -2.26 -6.93
C ASP A 201 -14.16 -3.18 -5.71
N ASP A 202 -13.42 -4.29 -5.85
CA ASP A 202 -13.17 -5.25 -4.79
C ASP A 202 -12.75 -4.56 -3.49
N GLY A 203 -13.55 -4.74 -2.43
CA GLY A 203 -13.28 -4.19 -1.10
C GLY A 203 -14.18 -3.03 -0.66
N ASN A 204 -15.05 -2.49 -1.52
CA ASN A 204 -16.08 -1.52 -1.12
C ASN A 204 -17.47 -2.17 -1.00
N ILE A 205 -18.40 -1.59 -0.23
CA ILE A 205 -19.74 -2.15 0.01
C ILE A 205 -20.85 -1.19 -0.42
N VAL A 206 -21.96 -1.76 -0.92
CA VAL A 206 -23.20 -1.04 -1.19
C VAL A 206 -24.21 -1.36 -0.10
N THR A 207 -24.75 -0.36 0.59
CA THR A 207 -25.56 -0.57 1.80
C THR A 207 -26.49 0.62 2.09
N THR A 208 -27.47 0.42 2.98
CA THR A 208 -28.22 1.51 3.61
C THR A 208 -27.55 1.92 4.92
N PHE A 209 -27.88 3.12 5.42
CA PHE A 209 -27.34 3.63 6.68
C PHE A 209 -28.46 3.97 7.67
N ASP A 210 -28.20 3.91 8.98
CA ASP A 210 -29.11 4.42 10.01
C ASP A 210 -28.92 5.94 10.23
N ALA A 211 -29.55 6.46 11.29
CA ALA A 211 -29.42 7.85 11.68
C ALA A 211 -28.02 8.24 12.19
N ASP A 212 -27.19 7.25 12.53
CA ASP A 212 -25.88 7.39 13.15
C ASP A 212 -24.71 7.03 12.22
N TYR A 213 -25.00 6.89 10.91
CA TYR A 213 -24.05 6.56 9.85
C TYR A 213 -23.54 5.11 9.90
N TYR A 214 -24.20 4.25 10.68
CA TYR A 214 -23.92 2.82 10.66
C TYR A 214 -24.61 2.17 9.47
N THR A 215 -23.95 1.19 8.87
CA THR A 215 -24.54 0.42 7.78
C THR A 215 -25.65 -0.50 8.34
N THR A 216 -26.86 -0.44 7.77
CA THR A 216 -28.07 -1.12 8.31
C THR A 216 -28.50 -2.34 7.52
N THR A 217 -28.11 -2.44 6.25
CA THR A 217 -28.35 -3.63 5.43
C THR A 217 -27.01 -4.14 4.94
N GLN A 218 -26.39 -5.02 5.73
CA GLN A 218 -25.26 -5.81 5.26
C GLN A 218 -25.82 -7.06 4.59
N THR A 219 -25.77 -7.16 3.27
CA THR A 219 -26.11 -8.39 2.53
C THR A 219 -24.92 -9.34 2.42
N THR A 220 -23.73 -8.95 2.89
CA THR A 220 -22.52 -9.80 2.84
C THR A 220 -21.81 -9.88 4.19
N THR A 221 -21.61 -11.11 4.64
CA THR A 221 -20.94 -11.48 5.90
C THR A 221 -19.41 -11.55 5.75
N ASN A 222 -18.81 -10.78 4.83
CA ASN A 222 -17.35 -10.77 4.63
C ASN A 222 -16.69 -9.83 5.66
N GLY A 223 -16.23 -10.44 6.76
CA GLY A 223 -15.86 -9.81 8.03
C GLY A 223 -14.65 -8.87 8.04
N VAL A 224 -14.73 -7.74 7.35
CA VAL A 224 -13.90 -6.54 7.62
C VAL A 224 -14.75 -5.30 7.96
N TYR A 225 -16.10 -5.36 7.81
CA TYR A 225 -16.94 -4.16 7.66
C TYR A 225 -18.25 -4.15 8.48
N ASN A 226 -18.20 -4.51 9.77
CA ASN A 226 -19.38 -4.63 10.64
C ASN A 226 -19.93 -3.27 11.15
N GLY A 227 -20.25 -2.34 10.25
CA GLY A 227 -20.95 -1.08 10.58
C GLY A 227 -20.09 0.10 11.03
N ASP A 228 -18.82 -0.09 11.40
CA ASP A 228 -18.08 0.92 12.18
C ASP A 228 -17.25 1.95 11.39
N TYR A 229 -17.27 2.00 10.05
CA TYR A 229 -16.18 2.67 9.31
C TYR A 229 -16.14 4.21 9.38
N ALA A 230 -17.25 4.86 9.71
CA ALA A 230 -17.27 6.28 9.99
C ALA A 230 -16.56 6.64 11.33
N TRP A 231 -16.62 5.73 12.31
CA TRP A 231 -16.32 6.07 13.71
C TRP A 231 -15.24 5.19 14.37
N GLY A 232 -15.06 3.94 13.94
CA GLY A 232 -14.31 2.91 14.66
C GLY A 232 -12.93 2.53 14.09
N SER A 233 -12.49 3.05 12.95
CA SER A 233 -11.25 2.59 12.29
C SER A 233 -10.33 3.70 11.75
N LEU A 234 -10.16 4.78 12.53
CA LEU A 234 -8.97 5.65 12.46
C LEU A 234 -7.71 4.85 12.75
N LYS A 235 -7.18 4.28 11.69
CA LYS A 235 -5.96 3.52 11.68
C LYS A 235 -5.01 4.49 10.91
N TYR A 236 -3.93 4.99 11.50
CA TYR A 236 -2.95 4.16 12.20
C TYR A 236 -2.24 4.79 13.43
N ILE A 237 -2.23 4.03 14.53
CA ILE A 237 -1.70 4.29 15.88
C ILE A 237 -0.30 3.65 16.05
N LYS A 238 0.85 4.30 15.84
CA LYS A 238 2.15 3.57 15.92
C LYS A 238 2.36 2.83 17.26
N VAL A 239 2.99 1.65 17.23
CA VAL A 239 3.25 0.85 18.44
C VAL A 239 4.70 0.36 18.53
N ILE A 240 5.26 0.38 19.74
CA ILE A 240 6.44 -0.38 20.14
C ILE A 240 6.02 -1.36 21.22
N LEU A 241 6.53 -2.58 21.14
CA LEU A 241 6.30 -3.58 22.17
C LEU A 241 7.36 -3.45 23.26
N LYS A 242 6.95 -3.54 24.53
CA LYS A 242 7.88 -3.70 25.65
C LYS A 242 7.81 -5.16 26.10
N THR A 243 8.96 -5.82 26.19
CA THR A 243 9.09 -7.14 26.82
C THR A 243 10.27 -7.11 27.79
N ASN A 244 10.03 -7.45 29.05
CA ASN A 244 11.02 -7.29 30.12
C ASN A 244 11.60 -5.85 30.14
N ASN A 245 12.93 -5.73 30.15
CA ASN A 245 13.67 -4.46 30.06
C ASN A 245 14.03 -4.06 28.62
N LYS A 246 13.37 -4.64 27.61
CA LYS A 246 13.68 -4.41 26.20
C LYS A 246 12.47 -3.92 25.43
N PHE A 247 12.75 -3.22 24.34
CA PHE A 247 11.77 -2.68 23.42
C PHE A 247 11.95 -3.32 22.06
N ILE A 248 10.83 -3.71 21.46
CA ILE A 248 10.80 -4.52 20.25
C ILE A 248 9.96 -3.86 19.18
N SER A 249 10.48 -3.98 17.97
CA SER A 249 9.80 -3.66 16.73
C SER A 249 10.02 -4.73 15.67
N THR A 250 9.17 -4.71 14.64
CA THR A 250 9.27 -5.58 13.48
C THR A 250 9.13 -4.78 12.19
N ILE A 251 9.98 -5.08 11.22
CA ILE A 251 9.76 -4.70 9.82
C ILE A 251 9.10 -5.91 9.13
N PRO A 252 7.89 -5.79 8.56
CA PRO A 252 7.25 -6.90 7.87
C PRO A 252 7.93 -7.19 6.52
N LYS A 253 7.81 -8.45 6.07
CA LYS A 253 8.19 -8.87 4.72
C LYS A 253 7.38 -8.06 3.71
N LYS A 254 8.05 -7.42 2.75
CA LYS A 254 7.40 -6.75 1.61
C LYS A 254 8.01 -7.27 0.32
N VAL A 255 7.18 -7.80 -0.57
CA VAL A 255 7.57 -8.29 -1.90
C VAL A 255 6.92 -7.38 -2.95
N SER A 256 7.55 -7.20 -4.10
CA SER A 256 6.96 -6.46 -5.22
C SER A 256 5.67 -7.13 -5.71
N ASN A 257 4.72 -6.31 -6.19
CA ASN A 257 3.49 -6.81 -6.84
C ASN A 257 3.75 -7.22 -8.30
N GLU A 258 4.78 -6.65 -8.92
CA GLU A 258 5.18 -6.93 -10.30
C GLU A 258 6.47 -7.76 -10.37
N THR A 259 6.62 -8.49 -11.48
CA THR A 259 7.87 -9.17 -11.79
C THR A 259 9.00 -8.16 -11.99
N VAL A 260 10.19 -8.46 -11.46
CA VAL A 260 11.40 -7.64 -11.65
C VAL A 260 12.09 -7.95 -12.99
N VAL A 261 11.69 -9.03 -13.66
CA VAL A 261 12.16 -9.34 -15.01
C VAL A 261 11.45 -8.42 -16.01
N PRO A 262 12.17 -7.60 -16.80
CA PRO A 262 11.54 -6.74 -17.79
C PRO A 262 10.84 -7.56 -18.88
N LYS A 263 9.88 -6.95 -19.58
CA LYS A 263 9.21 -7.55 -20.74
C LYS A 263 10.23 -7.82 -21.84
N MET A 264 10.66 -9.06 -22.00
CA MET A 264 11.71 -9.43 -22.95
C MET A 264 11.20 -9.48 -24.40
N THR A 265 12.03 -9.06 -25.35
CA THR A 265 11.75 -9.16 -26.80
C THR A 265 12.68 -10.13 -27.53
N ASN A 266 13.81 -10.46 -26.91
CA ASN A 266 14.72 -11.56 -27.27
C ASN A 266 15.51 -11.95 -26.00
N ASN A 267 16.48 -12.86 -26.09
CA ASN A 267 17.21 -13.32 -24.91
C ASN A 267 17.98 -12.23 -24.16
N ALA A 268 18.41 -11.14 -24.79
CA ALA A 268 19.24 -10.10 -24.17
C ALA A 268 18.58 -8.71 -24.06
N ALA A 269 17.40 -8.51 -24.67
CA ALA A 269 16.71 -7.23 -24.72
C ALA A 269 15.37 -7.27 -23.98
N PRO A 270 14.99 -6.19 -23.27
CA PRO A 270 15.65 -4.87 -23.23
C PRO A 270 16.81 -4.76 -22.22
N SER A 271 16.96 -5.72 -21.31
CA SER A 271 18.02 -5.76 -20.31
C SER A 271 18.18 -7.18 -19.79
N GLY A 272 19.32 -7.47 -19.15
CA GLY A 272 19.65 -8.78 -18.61
C GLY A 272 19.83 -9.85 -19.69
N LEU A 273 19.76 -11.13 -19.28
CA LEU A 273 19.88 -12.26 -20.20
C LEU A 273 18.95 -13.40 -19.76
N ALA A 274 17.96 -13.75 -20.57
CA ALA A 274 17.24 -15.01 -20.49
C ALA A 274 18.11 -16.14 -21.04
N PHE A 275 18.25 -17.23 -20.29
CA PHE A 275 19.11 -18.35 -20.65
C PHE A 275 18.45 -19.68 -20.29
N SER A 276 18.81 -20.75 -20.99
CA SER A 276 18.25 -22.09 -20.76
C SER A 276 19.27 -23.18 -21.10
N LYS A 277 19.00 -24.41 -20.66
CA LYS A 277 19.84 -25.57 -20.98
C LYS A 277 19.88 -25.85 -22.49
N GLY A 278 18.86 -25.39 -23.21
CA GLY A 278 18.71 -25.48 -24.64
C GLY A 278 17.24 -25.39 -25.02
N ALA A 279 16.95 -24.71 -26.13
CA ALA A 279 15.59 -24.48 -26.62
C ALA A 279 15.27 -25.33 -27.85
N MET A 280 13.99 -25.57 -28.08
CA MET A 280 13.48 -26.19 -29.31
C MET A 280 13.10 -25.11 -30.33
N GLY A 281 13.86 -25.03 -31.42
CA GLY A 281 13.56 -24.13 -32.54
C GLY A 281 13.47 -22.67 -32.10
N VAL A 282 12.34 -22.03 -32.38
CA VAL A 282 12.08 -20.62 -32.07
C VAL A 282 11.57 -20.38 -30.65
N ASN A 283 11.31 -21.44 -29.86
CA ASN A 283 10.78 -21.35 -28.50
C ASN A 283 11.87 -21.03 -27.47
N GLU A 284 12.60 -19.94 -27.69
CA GLU A 284 13.75 -19.52 -26.91
C GLU A 284 13.39 -19.09 -25.47
N ALA A 285 14.42 -18.93 -24.63
CA ALA A 285 14.27 -18.65 -23.20
C ALA A 285 13.46 -17.38 -22.92
N TYR A 286 13.62 -16.34 -23.73
CA TYR A 286 12.94 -15.05 -23.54
C TYR A 286 11.42 -15.14 -23.57
N LEU A 287 10.85 -16.15 -24.24
CA LEU A 287 9.39 -16.31 -24.33
C LEU A 287 8.75 -16.67 -22.99
N ALA A 288 9.53 -17.15 -22.02
CA ALA A 288 9.05 -17.29 -20.64
C ALA A 288 9.11 -15.98 -19.84
N PHE A 289 9.58 -14.88 -20.44
CA PHE A 289 9.78 -13.58 -19.79
C PHE A 289 9.24 -12.43 -20.64
N ASN A 290 8.53 -12.72 -21.73
CA ASN A 290 8.01 -11.72 -22.66
C ASN A 290 6.67 -11.14 -22.19
N GLN A 291 6.16 -11.59 -21.03
CA GLN A 291 4.92 -11.14 -20.41
C GLN A 291 3.74 -11.22 -21.39
N THR A 292 3.70 -12.30 -22.17
CA THR A 292 2.72 -12.54 -23.22
C THR A 292 2.23 -13.98 -23.10
N ASP A 293 0.92 -14.16 -23.08
CA ASP A 293 0.32 -15.49 -22.93
C ASP A 293 0.38 -16.24 -24.27
N GLU A 294 1.51 -16.90 -24.51
CA GLU A 294 1.78 -17.72 -25.67
C GLU A 294 1.18 -19.14 -25.52
N ASN A 295 1.09 -19.87 -26.64
CA ASN A 295 0.65 -21.27 -26.66
C ASN A 295 1.41 -22.15 -25.65
N GLU A 296 2.73 -21.98 -25.57
CA GLU A 296 3.60 -22.73 -24.65
C GLU A 296 4.70 -21.88 -23.99
N GLY A 297 5.08 -20.73 -24.57
CA GLY A 297 6.22 -19.93 -24.15
C GLY A 297 7.56 -20.57 -24.55
N TYR A 298 8.46 -20.73 -23.59
CA TYR A 298 9.72 -21.45 -23.77
C TYR A 298 9.48 -22.96 -23.89
N CYS A 299 10.24 -23.63 -24.77
CA CYS A 299 10.25 -25.09 -24.87
C CYS A 299 11.69 -25.61 -24.85
N SER A 300 11.98 -26.59 -24.00
CA SER A 300 13.28 -27.24 -23.94
C SER A 300 13.60 -27.99 -25.23
N THR A 301 14.87 -28.30 -25.46
CA THR A 301 15.30 -29.30 -26.46
C THR A 301 14.46 -30.57 -26.39
N SER A 302 14.21 -31.17 -27.55
CA SER A 302 13.45 -32.41 -27.67
C SER A 302 14.22 -33.59 -27.07
N SER A 303 13.47 -34.58 -26.58
CA SER A 303 14.00 -35.76 -25.88
C SER A 303 14.91 -35.42 -24.70
N SER A 304 14.68 -34.29 -24.01
CA SER A 304 15.45 -33.88 -22.82
C SER A 304 15.30 -34.81 -21.60
N GLY A 305 14.51 -35.88 -21.74
CA GLY A 305 14.16 -36.80 -20.65
C GLY A 305 13.33 -36.15 -19.54
N GLY A 306 12.69 -35.00 -19.83
CA GLY A 306 11.97 -34.22 -18.83
C GLY A 306 12.90 -33.54 -17.81
N VAL A 307 14.18 -33.32 -18.15
CA VAL A 307 15.19 -32.67 -17.30
C VAL A 307 15.75 -31.44 -18.00
N GLY A 308 15.82 -30.32 -17.30
CA GLY A 308 16.33 -29.09 -17.87
C GLY A 308 16.32 -27.93 -16.90
N TRP A 309 16.73 -26.77 -17.40
CA TRP A 309 16.65 -25.55 -16.63
C TRP A 309 16.45 -24.34 -17.55
N LEU A 310 15.85 -23.30 -16.98
CA LEU A 310 15.54 -22.01 -17.59
C LEU A 310 15.77 -20.94 -16.52
N GLY A 311 16.37 -19.82 -16.89
CA GLY A 311 16.73 -18.79 -15.94
C GLY A 311 16.89 -17.42 -16.54
N TYR A 312 17.16 -16.47 -15.64
CA TYR A 312 17.38 -15.08 -15.97
C TYR A 312 18.57 -14.50 -15.20
N LYS A 313 19.45 -13.80 -15.92
CA LYS A 313 20.59 -13.06 -15.38
C LYS A 313 20.23 -11.60 -15.30
N PHE A 314 20.24 -11.05 -14.09
CA PHE A 314 20.05 -9.63 -13.85
C PHE A 314 21.36 -8.86 -14.09
N THR A 315 21.24 -7.60 -14.49
CA THR A 315 22.39 -6.68 -14.62
C THR A 315 22.96 -6.25 -13.26
N SER A 316 22.19 -6.41 -12.19
CA SER A 316 22.60 -6.21 -10.81
C SER A 316 21.98 -7.29 -9.92
N PRO A 317 22.67 -7.80 -8.88
CA PRO A 317 22.12 -8.83 -8.01
C PRO A 317 20.79 -8.41 -7.35
N LYS A 318 19.81 -9.31 -7.39
CA LYS A 318 18.47 -9.11 -6.83
C LYS A 318 18.22 -10.06 -5.67
N VAL A 319 17.41 -9.69 -4.68
CA VAL A 319 16.88 -10.63 -3.68
C VAL A 319 15.48 -11.04 -4.10
N ILE A 320 15.30 -12.25 -4.61
CA ILE A 320 13.96 -12.74 -4.98
C ILE A 320 13.28 -13.30 -3.73
N GLY A 321 12.06 -12.85 -3.45
CA GLY A 321 11.26 -13.28 -2.29
C GLY A 321 10.04 -14.14 -2.66
N LYS A 322 9.71 -14.21 -3.94
CA LYS A 322 8.61 -14.98 -4.52
C LYS A 322 8.88 -15.20 -6.01
N TYR A 323 8.48 -16.34 -6.55
CA TYR A 323 8.45 -16.56 -8.00
C TYR A 323 7.11 -17.17 -8.41
N ALA A 324 6.78 -17.10 -9.68
CA ALA A 324 5.60 -17.77 -10.23
C ALA A 324 5.93 -18.45 -11.56
N ILE A 325 5.28 -19.58 -11.80
CA ILE A 325 5.35 -20.31 -13.06
C ILE A 325 3.95 -20.33 -13.66
N ARG A 326 3.82 -19.87 -14.89
CA ARG A 326 2.61 -19.95 -15.69
C ARG A 326 2.76 -21.02 -16.75
N ASN A 327 1.67 -21.71 -17.06
CA ASN A 327 1.58 -22.53 -18.27
C ASN A 327 1.03 -21.73 -19.45
N GLY A 328 1.27 -22.21 -20.68
CA GLY A 328 0.73 -21.57 -21.88
C GLY A 328 -0.79 -21.66 -22.03
N THR A 329 -1.30 -21.17 -23.16
CA THR A 329 -2.74 -21.11 -23.46
C THR A 329 -3.34 -22.46 -23.88
N LEU A 330 -2.53 -23.45 -24.24
CA LEU A 330 -2.99 -24.77 -24.69
C LEU A 330 -3.37 -25.67 -23.51
N ASP A 331 -4.56 -26.28 -23.58
CA ASP A 331 -5.20 -27.04 -22.51
C ASP A 331 -4.85 -28.54 -22.50
N ASN A 332 -4.17 -29.04 -23.52
CA ASN A 332 -3.76 -30.44 -23.64
C ASN A 332 -2.27 -30.66 -23.32
N TYR A 333 -1.53 -29.61 -22.96
CA TYR A 333 -0.06 -29.64 -22.86
C TYR A 333 0.48 -29.65 -21.42
N TYR A 334 -0.36 -29.88 -20.41
CA TYR A 334 0.06 -29.88 -19.00
C TYR A 334 1.15 -30.89 -18.66
N LYS A 335 1.23 -32.01 -19.39
CA LYS A 335 2.28 -33.02 -19.20
C LYS A 335 3.69 -32.50 -19.55
N ARG A 336 3.80 -31.40 -20.28
CA ARG A 336 5.07 -30.76 -20.64
C ARG A 336 5.55 -29.78 -19.58
N LEU A 337 4.77 -29.45 -18.57
CA LEU A 337 5.21 -28.51 -17.54
C LEU A 337 6.17 -29.19 -16.55
N PRO A 338 7.10 -28.45 -15.94
CA PRO A 338 7.91 -28.94 -14.83
C PRO A 338 7.03 -29.53 -13.73
N LYS A 339 7.40 -30.71 -13.22
CA LYS A 339 6.70 -31.40 -12.12
C LYS A 339 7.51 -31.36 -10.82
N ASN A 340 8.82 -31.53 -10.94
CA ASN A 340 9.76 -31.49 -9.83
C ASN A 340 10.90 -30.54 -10.19
N TRP A 341 11.19 -29.58 -9.32
CA TRP A 341 12.29 -28.65 -9.56
C TRP A 341 12.88 -28.09 -8.27
N THR A 342 14.05 -27.50 -8.43
CA THR A 342 14.64 -26.55 -7.50
C THR A 342 14.62 -25.16 -8.12
N PHE A 343 14.29 -24.15 -7.32
CA PHE A 343 14.54 -22.76 -7.69
C PHE A 343 15.88 -22.36 -7.07
N GLU A 344 16.80 -21.86 -7.89
CA GLU A 344 18.21 -21.74 -7.51
C GLU A 344 18.74 -20.34 -7.82
N GLY A 345 19.69 -19.88 -7.00
CA GLY A 345 20.41 -18.62 -7.19
C GLY A 345 21.92 -18.85 -7.31
N SER A 346 22.60 -18.04 -8.13
CA SER A 346 24.07 -18.06 -8.23
C SER A 346 24.65 -16.66 -8.41
N ASN A 347 25.84 -16.45 -7.84
CA ASN A 347 26.71 -15.31 -8.10
C ASN A 347 27.98 -15.70 -8.87
N ASP A 348 28.23 -16.99 -9.05
CA ASP A 348 29.47 -17.53 -9.63
C ASP A 348 29.27 -18.06 -11.06
N SER A 349 28.02 -18.27 -11.48
CA SER A 349 27.66 -18.71 -12.83
C SER A 349 27.79 -17.55 -13.83
N THR A 350 28.25 -17.86 -15.03
CA THR A 350 28.31 -16.92 -16.16
C THR A 350 27.28 -17.21 -17.25
N ASN A 351 26.87 -18.47 -17.40
CA ASN A 351 26.04 -18.94 -18.52
C ASN A 351 24.95 -19.96 -18.15
N GLY A 352 24.82 -20.34 -16.87
CA GLY A 352 23.83 -21.32 -16.42
C GLY A 352 24.34 -22.76 -16.31
N PHE A 353 25.50 -23.09 -16.91
CA PHE A 353 26.13 -24.41 -16.86
C PHE A 353 27.24 -24.51 -15.81
N ASP A 354 27.81 -23.37 -15.43
CA ASP A 354 28.96 -23.26 -14.53
C ASP A 354 28.57 -22.69 -13.15
N GLY A 355 29.57 -22.52 -12.30
CA GLY A 355 29.44 -21.92 -10.98
C GLY A 355 28.73 -22.80 -9.95
N LYS A 356 28.55 -22.22 -8.75
CA LYS A 356 27.81 -22.84 -7.64
C LYS A 356 26.40 -22.28 -7.59
N TRP A 357 25.42 -23.16 -7.45
CA TRP A 357 24.00 -22.82 -7.36
C TRP A 357 23.47 -23.16 -5.97
N GLU A 358 22.93 -22.17 -5.28
CA GLU A 358 22.26 -22.36 -4.00
C GLU A 358 20.78 -22.68 -4.24
N VAL A 359 20.28 -23.76 -3.65
CA VAL A 359 18.86 -24.12 -3.69
C VAL A 359 18.09 -23.21 -2.73
N LEU A 360 17.16 -22.42 -3.28
CA LEU A 360 16.32 -21.48 -2.54
C LEU A 360 14.91 -22.04 -2.27
N ASP A 361 14.46 -22.97 -3.12
CA ASP A 361 13.20 -23.67 -2.98
C ASP A 361 13.27 -25.05 -3.65
N ARG A 362 12.44 -25.99 -3.18
CA ARG A 362 12.29 -27.33 -3.75
C ARG A 362 10.81 -27.68 -3.85
N GLN A 363 10.35 -27.91 -5.07
CA GLN A 363 8.98 -28.29 -5.36
C GLN A 363 8.94 -29.69 -5.96
N SER A 364 7.86 -30.41 -5.68
CA SER A 364 7.61 -31.73 -6.23
C SER A 364 6.13 -31.95 -6.52
N LYS A 365 5.83 -32.86 -7.45
CA LYS A 365 4.47 -33.30 -7.80
C LYS A 365 3.55 -32.16 -8.21
N GLN A 366 4.10 -31.12 -8.84
CA GLN A 366 3.33 -29.98 -9.30
C GLN A 366 2.59 -30.32 -10.60
N ILE A 367 1.31 -29.97 -10.66
CA ILE A 367 0.39 -30.28 -11.77
C ILE A 367 -0.44 -29.03 -12.11
N TRP A 368 -0.58 -28.71 -13.39
CA TRP A 368 -1.55 -27.73 -13.88
C TRP A 368 -2.70 -28.46 -14.55
N SER A 369 -3.88 -27.84 -14.50
CA SER A 369 -5.13 -28.39 -15.06
C SER A 369 -5.93 -27.37 -15.86
N THR A 370 -5.44 -26.14 -15.96
CA THR A 370 -6.09 -25.00 -16.60
C THR A 370 -5.06 -24.16 -17.34
N PRO A 371 -5.37 -23.60 -18.52
CA PRO A 371 -4.46 -22.72 -19.27
C PRO A 371 -4.14 -21.44 -18.49
N THR A 372 -3.02 -20.80 -18.82
CA THR A 372 -2.69 -19.42 -18.37
C THR A 372 -2.74 -19.21 -16.85
N THR A 373 -2.38 -20.25 -16.09
CA THR A 373 -2.53 -20.29 -14.64
C THR A 373 -1.18 -20.16 -13.95
N ASP A 374 -1.02 -19.09 -13.17
CA ASP A 374 0.15 -18.89 -12.31
C ASP A 374 0.10 -19.83 -11.11
N LYS A 375 1.18 -20.58 -10.87
CA LYS A 375 1.48 -21.11 -9.55
C LYS A 375 2.56 -20.27 -8.89
N VAL A 376 2.22 -19.75 -7.71
CA VAL A 376 3.05 -18.80 -6.97
C VAL A 376 3.73 -19.50 -5.80
N PHE A 377 5.02 -19.24 -5.64
CA PHE A 377 5.87 -19.87 -4.63
C PHE A 377 6.60 -18.79 -3.85
N GLU A 378 6.31 -18.67 -2.56
CA GLU A 378 7.04 -17.78 -1.66
C GLU A 378 8.30 -18.45 -1.13
N ILE A 379 9.37 -17.67 -1.01
CA ILE A 379 10.66 -18.16 -0.51
C ILE A 379 11.19 -17.28 0.63
N ASP A 380 11.96 -17.88 1.53
CA ASP A 380 12.62 -17.23 2.67
C ASP A 380 14.05 -16.79 2.32
N ASN A 381 14.30 -16.44 1.06
CA ASN A 381 15.60 -15.98 0.62
C ASN A 381 15.85 -14.52 1.01
N ILE A 382 16.99 -14.26 1.65
CA ILE A 382 17.47 -12.91 1.98
C ILE A 382 18.82 -12.59 1.32
N LYS A 383 19.38 -13.53 0.56
CA LYS A 383 20.64 -13.36 -0.18
C LYS A 383 20.34 -12.82 -1.58
N SER A 384 21.18 -11.92 -2.06
CA SER A 384 21.10 -11.45 -3.43
C SER A 384 21.91 -12.35 -4.36
N PHE A 385 21.37 -12.60 -5.55
CA PHE A 385 22.02 -13.36 -6.61
C PHE A 385 21.94 -12.59 -7.93
N SER A 386 22.98 -12.69 -8.76
CA SER A 386 23.00 -12.12 -10.11
C SER A 386 22.23 -12.99 -11.10
N MET A 387 22.10 -14.29 -10.83
CA MET A 387 21.35 -15.23 -11.66
C MET A 387 20.40 -16.07 -10.85
N TYR A 388 19.25 -16.37 -11.46
CA TYR A 388 18.26 -17.29 -10.94
C TYR A 388 17.85 -18.28 -12.02
N ARG A 389 17.60 -19.53 -11.65
CA ARG A 389 17.07 -20.54 -12.57
C ARG A 389 16.04 -21.45 -11.90
N LEU A 390 15.10 -21.89 -12.71
CA LEU A 390 14.24 -23.03 -12.45
C LEU A 390 14.94 -24.28 -12.99
N ASN A 391 15.35 -25.19 -12.12
CA ASN A 391 16.06 -26.42 -12.47
C ASN A 391 15.16 -27.64 -12.21
N TRP A 392 14.55 -28.18 -13.26
CA TRP A 392 13.62 -29.29 -13.14
C TRP A 392 14.28 -30.64 -13.42
N THR A 393 13.85 -31.63 -12.65
CA THR A 393 14.31 -33.02 -12.69
C THR A 393 13.26 -33.97 -13.25
N ALA A 394 12.03 -33.48 -13.45
CA ALA A 394 10.95 -34.20 -14.11
C ALA A 394 9.91 -33.20 -14.65
N ASN A 395 9.25 -33.55 -15.74
CA ASN A 395 8.02 -32.91 -16.21
C ASN A 395 6.77 -33.75 -15.86
N GLY A 396 5.60 -33.32 -16.32
CA GLY A 396 4.32 -34.02 -16.13
C GLY A 396 4.16 -35.35 -16.89
N GLY A 397 5.22 -35.90 -17.48
CA GLY A 397 5.21 -37.19 -18.17
C GLY A 397 5.22 -37.11 -19.70
N ALA A 398 5.48 -35.93 -20.27
CA ALA A 398 5.70 -35.79 -21.71
C ALA A 398 7.10 -36.29 -22.09
N THR A 399 7.20 -37.01 -23.21
CA THR A 399 8.44 -37.62 -23.71
C THR A 399 9.18 -36.76 -24.74
N ASP A 400 8.54 -35.69 -25.22
CA ASP A 400 9.05 -34.79 -26.24
C ASP A 400 9.88 -33.65 -25.64
N TYR A 401 9.26 -32.69 -24.97
CA TYR A 401 9.94 -31.53 -24.38
C TYR A 401 9.24 -31.05 -23.10
N THR A 402 9.91 -30.12 -22.40
CA THR A 402 9.32 -29.40 -21.27
C THR A 402 9.05 -27.96 -21.67
N SER A 403 7.86 -27.43 -21.39
CA SER A 403 7.49 -26.04 -21.67
C SER A 403 7.28 -25.22 -20.40
N VAL A 404 7.49 -23.91 -20.50
CA VAL A 404 7.22 -22.93 -19.44
C VAL A 404 6.62 -21.69 -20.11
N GLY A 405 5.36 -21.40 -19.79
CA GLY A 405 4.63 -20.25 -20.34
C GLY A 405 5.22 -18.93 -19.87
N GLU A 406 5.30 -18.74 -18.55
CA GLU A 406 5.98 -17.58 -17.94
C GLU A 406 6.74 -18.02 -16.70
N LEU A 407 7.90 -17.40 -16.46
CA LEU A 407 8.64 -17.47 -15.20
C LEU A 407 8.80 -16.06 -14.64
N LYS A 408 8.00 -15.75 -13.62
CA LYS A 408 7.98 -14.44 -12.98
C LYS A 408 8.80 -14.48 -11.70
N MET A 409 9.56 -13.43 -11.43
CA MET A 409 10.36 -13.31 -10.21
C MET A 409 10.05 -11.99 -9.54
N TYR A 410 9.79 -11.99 -8.25
CA TYR A 410 9.36 -10.81 -7.51
C TYR A 410 10.42 -10.46 -6.46
N GLU A 411 10.87 -9.21 -6.47
CA GLU A 411 11.93 -8.72 -5.59
C GLU A 411 11.41 -8.54 -4.16
N LEU A 412 12.20 -9.01 -3.19
CA LEU A 412 11.98 -8.75 -1.78
C LEU A 412 12.40 -7.31 -1.47
N LEU A 413 11.42 -6.43 -1.31
CA LEU A 413 11.60 -5.00 -1.02
C LEU A 413 11.99 -4.76 0.43
N ASN A 414 11.39 -5.51 1.36
CA ASN A 414 11.73 -5.45 2.80
C ASN A 414 12.04 -6.85 3.33
N ILE A 415 13.21 -7.00 3.94
CA ILE A 415 13.58 -8.21 4.68
C ILE A 415 12.87 -8.20 6.04
N PRO A 416 12.13 -9.27 6.39
CA PRO A 416 11.46 -9.35 7.69
C PRO A 416 12.51 -9.31 8.80
N THR A 417 12.44 -8.28 9.66
CA THR A 417 13.49 -7.94 10.63
C THR A 417 12.92 -7.76 12.02
N LEU A 418 13.50 -8.44 13.01
CA LEU A 418 13.33 -8.14 14.43
C LEU A 418 14.29 -7.03 14.82
N ILE A 419 13.77 -5.96 15.40
CA ILE A 419 14.58 -4.88 15.97
C ILE A 419 14.41 -4.92 17.48
N GLU A 420 15.52 -5.15 18.18
CA GLU A 420 15.57 -5.08 19.63
C GLU A 420 16.32 -3.82 20.05
N MET A 421 15.82 -3.19 21.11
CA MET A 421 16.35 -1.94 21.65
C MET A 421 16.38 -2.02 23.18
N THR A 422 17.42 -1.42 23.77
CA THR A 422 17.56 -1.32 25.23
C THR A 422 16.86 -0.10 25.83
N HIS A 423 16.28 0.78 25.00
CA HIS A 423 15.64 2.04 25.41
C HIS A 423 14.37 2.34 24.57
N ASN A 424 13.30 2.85 25.19
CA ASN A 424 12.11 3.41 24.52
C ASN A 424 12.07 4.92 24.64
N ASN A 425 13.05 5.56 24.03
CA ASN A 425 12.90 6.97 23.72
C ASN A 425 12.05 7.13 22.46
N GLU A 426 11.58 8.35 22.24
CA GLU A 426 10.80 8.71 21.05
C GLU A 426 11.51 8.38 19.74
N PHE A 427 12.85 8.53 19.68
CA PHE A 427 13.67 8.12 18.53
C PHE A 427 13.44 6.67 18.15
N SER A 428 13.31 5.82 19.17
CA SER A 428 13.03 4.41 18.96
C SER A 428 11.60 4.20 18.45
N PHE A 429 10.60 4.86 19.03
CA PHE A 429 9.18 4.79 18.63
C PHE A 429 8.89 5.29 17.21
N GLN A 430 9.68 6.20 16.70
CA GLN A 430 9.50 6.72 15.35
C GLN A 430 10.28 5.90 14.32
N LYS A 431 11.56 5.62 14.60
CA LYS A 431 12.46 4.91 13.67
C LYS A 431 12.11 3.44 13.56
N TYR A 432 11.62 2.90 14.66
CA TYR A 432 11.30 1.50 14.81
C TYR A 432 9.87 1.36 15.34
N GLY A 433 8.97 2.33 15.23
CA GLY A 433 7.56 2.08 15.53
C GLY A 433 6.92 1.23 14.46
N ILE A 434 6.14 0.22 14.84
CA ILE A 434 5.26 -0.41 13.87
C ILE A 434 4.16 0.60 13.56
N ASN A 435 4.16 1.07 12.32
CA ASN A 435 2.99 1.59 11.63
C ASN A 435 1.79 0.68 11.96
N PHE A 436 0.83 1.12 12.78
CA PHE A 436 -0.39 0.34 13.10
C PHE A 436 -1.41 0.49 11.98
N ASP A 437 -0.85 0.35 10.80
CA ASP A 437 -1.38 0.27 9.47
C ASP A 437 -2.30 -0.94 9.32
N SER A 438 -2.13 -1.89 10.24
CA SER A 438 -2.80 -3.18 10.31
C SER A 438 -2.47 -3.85 11.65
N ALA A 439 -2.95 -5.07 11.86
CA ALA A 439 -2.57 -5.85 13.04
C ALA A 439 -1.06 -6.14 13.01
N LEU A 440 -0.41 -5.95 14.16
CA LEU A 440 0.98 -6.29 14.34
C LEU A 440 1.17 -7.82 14.24
N ASN A 441 1.81 -8.32 13.17
CA ASN A 441 2.08 -9.75 12.99
C ASN A 441 3.50 -10.11 13.46
N LEU A 442 3.58 -10.83 14.59
CA LEU A 442 4.83 -11.28 15.21
C LEU A 442 5.16 -12.77 14.95
N SER A 443 4.28 -13.52 14.28
CA SER A 443 4.50 -14.95 13.99
C SER A 443 5.26 -15.17 12.69
N SER A 444 5.35 -14.14 11.84
CA SER A 444 6.17 -14.19 10.64
C SER A 444 7.63 -14.47 10.99
N ARG A 445 8.26 -15.36 10.22
CA ARG A 445 9.68 -15.65 10.39
C ARG A 445 10.49 -14.38 10.15
N LEU A 446 11.25 -13.96 11.16
CA LEU A 446 12.13 -12.80 11.09
C LEU A 446 13.53 -13.29 10.71
N ASN A 447 13.92 -13.02 9.47
CA ASN A 447 15.16 -13.53 8.89
C ASN A 447 16.36 -12.62 9.15
N ARG A 448 16.13 -11.47 9.80
CA ARG A 448 17.18 -10.55 10.24
C ARG A 448 16.91 -10.14 11.68
N PHE A 449 17.98 -10.10 12.47
CA PHE A 449 17.95 -9.54 13.82
C PHE A 449 18.86 -8.32 13.85
N THR A 450 18.34 -7.22 14.34
CA THR A 450 19.07 -5.96 14.53
C THR A 450 19.03 -5.61 16.01
N ASP A 451 20.19 -5.68 16.67
CA ASP A 451 20.35 -5.18 18.04
C ASP A 451 20.81 -3.72 17.99
N ILE A 452 20.03 -2.85 18.61
CA ILE A 452 20.33 -1.42 18.68
C ILE A 452 20.87 -1.08 20.06
N GLN A 453 22.16 -0.75 20.10
CA GLN A 453 22.83 -0.18 21.27
C GLN A 453 23.15 1.29 21.02
N SER A 454 22.66 2.13 21.92
CA SER A 454 22.89 3.57 21.95
C SER A 454 23.88 4.08 23.01
N PRO A 455 24.35 3.31 24.03
CA PRO A 455 25.30 3.84 25.01
C PRO A 455 26.62 4.30 24.38
N SER A 456 27.11 5.46 24.82
CA SER A 456 28.44 5.98 24.49
C SER A 456 29.11 6.55 25.72
N ALA A 457 30.44 6.61 25.71
CA ALA A 457 31.24 7.30 26.73
C ALA A 457 32.08 8.41 26.09
N VAL A 458 32.45 9.43 26.87
CA VAL A 458 33.32 10.50 26.41
C VAL A 458 34.75 9.99 26.27
N LEU A 459 35.43 10.39 25.20
CA LEU A 459 36.85 10.15 24.99
C LEU A 459 37.52 11.45 24.52
N GLY A 460 38.06 12.22 25.46
CA GLY A 460 38.55 13.58 25.20
C GLY A 460 37.43 14.50 24.70
N LEU A 461 37.62 15.13 23.54
CA LEU A 461 36.59 15.91 22.85
C LEU A 461 35.60 15.03 22.04
N GLY A 462 35.82 13.70 21.99
CA GLY A 462 35.06 12.75 21.19
C GLY A 462 34.19 11.78 22.00
N LYS A 463 33.67 10.74 21.33
CA LYS A 463 32.83 9.68 21.91
C LYS A 463 33.33 8.29 21.53
N VAL A 464 33.12 7.32 22.41
CA VAL A 464 33.34 5.89 22.15
C VAL A 464 32.03 5.11 22.30
N PHE A 465 31.79 4.17 21.41
CA PHE A 465 30.65 3.25 21.45
C PHE A 465 31.13 1.85 21.76
N LYS A 466 30.43 1.16 22.66
CA LYS A 466 30.75 -0.23 23.01
C LYS A 466 29.53 -1.09 22.72
N HIS A 467 29.72 -2.13 21.93
CA HIS A 467 28.69 -3.09 21.57
C HIS A 467 29.22 -4.49 21.85
N LYS A 468 28.55 -5.21 22.76
CA LYS A 468 28.93 -6.58 23.08
C LYS A 468 28.22 -7.52 22.12
N VAL A 469 28.97 -8.21 21.26
CA VAL A 469 28.44 -9.26 20.40
C VAL A 469 28.63 -10.60 21.09
N ASP A 470 27.55 -11.32 21.38
CA ASP A 470 27.64 -12.70 21.86
C ASP A 470 27.87 -13.66 20.69
N LEU A 471 29.06 -14.24 20.62
CA LEU A 471 29.49 -15.14 19.54
C LEU A 471 29.15 -16.61 19.81
N ARG A 472 28.62 -16.94 21.00
CA ARG A 472 28.29 -18.33 21.36
C ARG A 472 27.12 -18.89 20.56
N GLU A 473 26.20 -18.02 20.14
CA GLU A 473 25.00 -18.39 19.39
C GLU A 473 25.10 -18.07 17.88
N LYS A 474 26.07 -17.25 17.45
CA LYS A 474 26.14 -16.73 16.07
C LYS A 474 27.58 -16.73 15.55
N ARG A 475 27.84 -17.48 14.47
CA ARG A 475 29.13 -17.46 13.76
C ARG A 475 29.30 -16.13 13.01
N VAL A 476 30.35 -15.37 13.31
CA VAL A 476 30.68 -14.13 12.59
C VAL A 476 31.53 -14.45 11.37
N GLY A 477 30.99 -14.19 10.17
CA GLY A 477 31.71 -14.36 8.91
C GLY A 477 32.51 -13.13 8.47
N LYS A 478 32.04 -11.92 8.82
CA LYS A 478 32.68 -10.64 8.47
C LYS A 478 32.21 -9.54 9.43
N ILE A 479 33.11 -8.63 9.79
CA ILE A 479 32.78 -7.36 10.46
C ILE A 479 33.06 -6.25 9.45
N ILE A 480 32.08 -5.37 9.25
CA ILE A 480 32.19 -4.22 8.35
C ILE A 480 31.91 -2.97 9.18
N PHE A 481 32.81 -2.00 9.13
CA PHE A 481 32.59 -0.66 9.65
C PHE A 481 32.19 0.21 8.46
N ASN A 482 30.95 0.71 8.48
CA ASN A 482 30.40 1.60 7.46
C ASN A 482 30.33 3.04 7.97
#